data_AF-S9UX86-F1
#
_entry.id   AF-S9UX86-F1
#
_cell.length_a   1.000
_cell.length_b   1.000
_cell.length_c   1.000
_cell.angle_alpha   90.00
_cell.angle_beta   90.00
_cell.angle_gamma   90.00
#
_symmetry.space_group_name_H-M   'P 1'
#
loop_
_entity.id
_entity.type
_entity.pdbx_description
1 polymer ?
#
loop_
_entity_poly.entity_id
_entity_poly.type
_entity_poly.pdbx_seq_one_letter_code
_entity_poly.pdbx_strand_id
1 'polypeptide(L)'
;MRCSSLQRLILKQCVLNSLDGFQSLTNLREVDLAGTMSNTLVPLGNCIWLEKLSIDFCLNVCSLEGLQMLKALRELHILYSGITDLKPLAECRKLRKLDLWNCECLHSLAGLQGMTCLTKLDLTETSVRDISLVKRCKQIKNLSLFGCSELLCFDALQHLTALTGLLLSYTKVRDVQFLKECGQIETLALSHCTELRSFEVLQYIPTLTNLDLPNTRVKNLRFLSKCRQLRNLWLYFCREVCSLKGLEGVPELHHIYMSKDMRESVDVGSIPLAKRAILVYDK
;
A
#
# COMPACT_ATOMS: atom_id res chain seq x y z
N MET A 1 -27.54 -25.66 -12.65
CA MET A 1 -26.82 -26.80 -12.01
C MET A 1 -26.80 -26.57 -10.51
N ARG A 2 -27.41 -27.45 -9.70
CA ARG A 2 -27.30 -27.39 -8.23
C ARG A 2 -25.99 -28.08 -7.81
N CYS A 3 -24.87 -27.37 -7.91
CA CYS A 3 -23.57 -27.90 -7.47
C CYS A 3 -23.36 -27.52 -6.00
N SER A 4 -23.93 -28.30 -5.08
CA SER A 4 -23.88 -28.01 -3.63
C SER A 4 -22.50 -28.26 -3.00
N SER A 5 -21.57 -28.94 -3.68
CA SER A 5 -20.22 -29.18 -3.17
C SER A 5 -19.18 -28.15 -3.63
N LEU A 6 -19.52 -27.27 -4.57
CA LEU A 6 -18.56 -26.36 -5.17
C LEU A 6 -18.14 -25.27 -4.18
N GLN A 7 -16.85 -25.25 -3.84
CA GLN A 7 -16.26 -24.28 -2.91
C GLN A 7 -15.38 -23.25 -3.60
N ARG A 8 -14.82 -23.57 -4.78
CA ARG A 8 -13.92 -22.69 -5.51
C ARG A 8 -14.34 -22.60 -6.96
N LEU A 9 -14.46 -21.38 -7.47
CA LEU A 9 -14.85 -21.11 -8.85
C LEU A 9 -13.96 -20.01 -9.44
N ILE A 10 -13.28 -20.32 -10.54
CA ILE A 10 -12.34 -19.42 -11.22
C ILE A 10 -12.83 -19.24 -12.65
N LEU A 11 -13.21 -18.02 -13.02
CA LEU A 11 -13.77 -17.65 -14.33
C LEU A 11 -12.99 -16.47 -14.95
N LYS A 12 -11.66 -16.51 -14.85
CA LYS A 12 -10.79 -15.45 -15.37
C LYS A 12 -10.97 -15.25 -16.87
N GLN A 13 -11.02 -13.98 -17.29
CA GLN A 13 -11.06 -13.55 -18.69
C GLN A 13 -12.18 -14.22 -19.51
N CYS A 14 -13.27 -14.61 -18.83
CA CYS A 14 -14.45 -15.17 -19.47
C CYS A 14 -15.39 -14.05 -19.92
N VAL A 15 -16.07 -14.23 -21.05
CA VAL A 15 -17.13 -13.31 -21.55
C VAL A 15 -18.44 -13.47 -20.75
N LEU A 16 -18.31 -13.62 -19.43
CA LEU A 16 -19.43 -13.78 -18.52
C LEU A 16 -20.06 -12.41 -18.27
N ASN A 17 -21.19 -12.16 -18.93
CA ASN A 17 -21.92 -10.90 -18.84
C ASN A 17 -22.91 -10.83 -17.66
N SER A 18 -23.24 -11.98 -17.06
CA SER A 18 -24.16 -12.07 -15.92
C SER A 18 -23.67 -13.11 -14.91
N LEU A 19 -23.87 -12.81 -13.63
CA LEU A 19 -23.64 -13.74 -12.52
C LEU A 19 -24.91 -14.49 -12.12
N ASP A 20 -25.95 -14.49 -12.95
CA ASP A 20 -27.17 -15.26 -12.68
C ASP A 20 -26.87 -16.75 -12.48
N GLY A 21 -27.49 -17.33 -11.47
CA GLY A 21 -27.24 -18.70 -11.01
C GLY A 21 -26.25 -18.79 -9.85
N PHE A 22 -25.40 -17.78 -9.61
CA PHE A 22 -24.54 -17.74 -8.42
C PHE A 22 -25.33 -17.74 -7.12
N GLN A 23 -26.58 -17.26 -7.13
CA GLN A 23 -27.49 -17.30 -5.98
C GLN A 23 -27.71 -18.72 -5.44
N SER A 24 -27.48 -19.75 -6.27
CA SER A 24 -27.63 -21.17 -5.90
C SER A 24 -26.32 -21.83 -5.41
N LEU A 25 -25.17 -21.16 -5.57
CA LEU A 25 -23.84 -21.69 -5.24
C LEU A 25 -23.45 -21.31 -3.79
N THR A 26 -24.30 -21.67 -2.84
CA THR A 26 -24.22 -21.16 -1.45
C THR A 26 -23.00 -21.63 -0.65
N ASN A 27 -22.26 -22.64 -1.13
CA ASN A 27 -21.08 -23.18 -0.46
C ASN A 27 -19.74 -22.64 -0.99
N LEU A 28 -19.77 -21.64 -1.87
CA LEU A 28 -18.57 -20.98 -2.36
C LEU A 28 -17.78 -20.32 -1.22
N ARG A 29 -16.47 -20.55 -1.24
CA ARG A 29 -15.44 -20.01 -0.35
C ARG A 29 -14.49 -19.08 -1.11
N GLU A 30 -14.20 -19.40 -2.36
CA GLU A 30 -13.30 -18.63 -3.20
C GLU A 30 -13.89 -18.44 -4.60
N VAL A 31 -13.97 -17.19 -5.05
CA VAL A 31 -14.48 -16.81 -6.36
C VAL A 31 -13.50 -15.86 -7.01
N ASP A 32 -13.13 -16.13 -8.25
CA ASP A 32 -12.27 -15.27 -9.04
C ASP A 32 -12.96 -14.99 -10.38
N LEU A 33 -13.37 -13.74 -10.55
CA LEU A 33 -14.10 -13.22 -11.71
C LEU A 33 -13.24 -12.25 -12.51
N ALA A 34 -11.91 -12.30 -12.37
CA ALA A 34 -11.03 -11.30 -12.96
C ALA A 34 -11.22 -11.21 -14.49
N GLY A 35 -11.45 -10.02 -15.02
CA GLY A 35 -11.67 -9.77 -16.45
C GLY A 35 -12.99 -10.32 -16.99
N THR A 36 -14.00 -10.53 -16.13
CA THR A 36 -15.37 -10.80 -16.57
C THR A 36 -16.09 -9.50 -16.92
N MET A 37 -17.21 -9.62 -17.63
CA MET A 37 -17.95 -8.49 -18.20
C MET A 37 -19.22 -8.14 -17.43
N SER A 38 -19.50 -8.83 -16.31
CA SER A 38 -20.65 -8.53 -15.45
C SER A 38 -20.58 -7.08 -14.96
N ASN A 39 -21.73 -6.42 -14.91
CA ASN A 39 -21.87 -5.06 -14.39
C ASN A 39 -22.35 -5.03 -12.92
N THR A 40 -22.65 -6.19 -12.33
CA THR A 40 -23.21 -6.30 -10.98
C THR A 40 -22.64 -7.49 -10.22
N LEU A 41 -22.59 -7.34 -8.89
CA LEU A 41 -22.20 -8.39 -7.94
C LEU A 41 -23.38 -8.89 -7.09
N VAL A 42 -24.58 -8.36 -7.29
CA VAL A 42 -25.79 -8.71 -6.50
C VAL A 42 -26.02 -10.23 -6.40
N PRO A 43 -25.86 -11.02 -7.48
CA PRO A 43 -26.03 -12.48 -7.40
C PRO A 43 -25.09 -13.19 -6.42
N LEU A 44 -23.94 -12.60 -6.06
CA LEU A 44 -23.02 -13.15 -5.07
C LEU A 44 -23.54 -13.07 -3.64
N GLY A 45 -24.57 -12.25 -3.36
CA GLY A 45 -25.05 -11.99 -1.99
C GLY A 45 -25.50 -13.22 -1.20
N ASN A 46 -25.85 -14.32 -1.87
CA ASN A 46 -26.21 -15.59 -1.22
C ASN A 46 -25.00 -16.49 -0.89
N CYS A 47 -23.81 -16.17 -1.40
CA CYS A 47 -22.57 -16.89 -1.13
C CYS A 47 -21.98 -16.49 0.22
N ILE A 48 -22.78 -16.55 1.30
CA ILE A 48 -22.45 -15.96 2.62
C ILE A 48 -21.19 -16.54 3.28
N TRP A 49 -20.70 -17.68 2.78
CA TRP A 49 -19.45 -18.31 3.22
C TRP A 49 -18.22 -17.88 2.44
N LEU A 50 -18.37 -16.97 1.45
CA LEU A 50 -17.27 -16.51 0.62
C LEU A 50 -16.21 -15.83 1.47
N GLU A 51 -14.99 -16.32 1.37
CA GLU A 51 -13.81 -15.84 2.11
C GLU A 51 -12.87 -15.05 1.21
N LYS A 52 -12.80 -15.38 -0.08
CA LYS A 52 -11.96 -14.68 -1.06
C LYS A 52 -12.74 -14.35 -2.32
N LEU A 53 -12.62 -13.11 -2.76
CA LEU A 53 -13.20 -12.63 -4.00
C LEU A 53 -12.15 -11.81 -4.76
N SER A 54 -11.93 -12.13 -6.03
CA SER A 54 -11.25 -11.24 -6.99
C SER A 54 -12.23 -10.82 -8.07
N ILE A 55 -12.28 -9.52 -8.34
CA ILE A 55 -13.00 -8.88 -9.44
C ILE A 55 -12.07 -7.95 -10.22
N ASP A 56 -10.81 -8.34 -10.32
CA ASP A 56 -9.77 -7.56 -11.00
C ASP A 56 -10.12 -7.36 -12.47
N PHE A 57 -9.88 -6.17 -13.03
CA PHE A 57 -10.19 -5.83 -14.42
C PHE A 57 -11.69 -5.98 -14.79
N CYS A 58 -12.59 -6.02 -13.81
CA CYS A 58 -14.05 -5.95 -14.05
C CYS A 58 -14.49 -4.50 -14.27
N LEU A 59 -14.15 -3.95 -15.44
CA LEU A 59 -14.33 -2.52 -15.76
C LEU A 59 -15.78 -2.03 -15.70
N ASN A 60 -16.76 -2.93 -15.87
CA ASN A 60 -18.18 -2.60 -15.83
C ASN A 60 -18.78 -2.59 -14.41
N VAL A 61 -18.04 -3.04 -13.39
CA VAL A 61 -18.50 -3.06 -12.00
C VAL A 61 -18.18 -1.73 -11.34
N CYS A 62 -19.21 -0.90 -11.17
CA CYS A 62 -19.09 0.42 -10.52
C CYS A 62 -19.61 0.44 -9.07
N SER A 63 -20.24 -0.64 -8.62
CA SER A 63 -20.84 -0.79 -7.29
C SER A 63 -20.51 -2.15 -6.68
N LEU A 64 -20.28 -2.16 -5.37
CA LEU A 64 -20.06 -3.38 -4.58
C LEU A 64 -21.36 -3.95 -3.97
N GLU A 65 -22.52 -3.52 -4.48
CA GLU A 65 -23.80 -4.06 -4.04
C GLU A 65 -23.88 -5.58 -4.24
N GLY A 66 -24.41 -6.28 -3.24
CA GLY A 66 -24.33 -7.74 -3.10
C GLY A 66 -23.31 -8.17 -2.05
N LEU A 67 -22.24 -7.41 -1.85
CA LEU A 67 -21.17 -7.80 -0.91
C LEU A 67 -21.55 -7.57 0.58
N GLN A 68 -22.63 -6.84 0.88
CA GLN A 68 -23.08 -6.54 2.26
C GLN A 68 -23.31 -7.79 3.11
N MET A 69 -23.69 -8.89 2.46
CA MET A 69 -24.04 -10.15 3.12
C MET A 69 -22.81 -11.04 3.37
N LEU A 70 -21.66 -10.74 2.77
CA LEU A 70 -20.46 -11.57 2.78
C LEU A 70 -19.63 -11.37 4.05
N LYS A 71 -20.24 -11.61 5.21
CA LYS A 71 -19.61 -11.40 6.53
C LYS A 71 -18.43 -12.34 6.80
N ALA A 72 -18.26 -13.38 5.98
CA ALA A 72 -17.11 -14.29 6.02
C ALA A 72 -15.89 -13.79 5.22
N LEU A 73 -16.04 -12.73 4.41
CA LEU A 73 -15.01 -12.25 3.50
C LEU A 73 -13.74 -11.83 4.25
N ARG A 74 -12.59 -12.32 3.77
CA ARG A 74 -11.25 -12.12 4.36
C ARG A 74 -10.31 -11.43 3.37
N GLU A 75 -10.43 -11.71 2.08
CA GLU A 75 -9.58 -11.15 1.04
C GLU A 75 -10.46 -10.67 -0.12
N LEU A 76 -10.27 -9.41 -0.51
CA LEU A 76 -10.98 -8.80 -1.64
C LEU A 76 -9.96 -8.08 -2.52
N HIS A 77 -9.89 -8.50 -3.78
CA HIS A 77 -9.06 -7.90 -4.81
C HIS A 77 -9.93 -7.23 -5.86
N ILE A 78 -9.65 -5.95 -6.09
CA ILE A 78 -10.37 -5.08 -7.01
C ILE A 78 -9.34 -4.21 -7.71
N LEU A 79 -8.64 -4.79 -8.67
CA LEU A 79 -7.69 -4.05 -9.51
C LEU A 79 -8.40 -3.45 -10.72
N TYR A 80 -8.03 -2.24 -11.15
CA TYR A 80 -8.53 -1.62 -12.38
C TYR A 80 -10.06 -1.73 -12.55
N SER A 81 -10.82 -1.05 -11.68
CA SER A 81 -12.28 -1.09 -11.72
C SER A 81 -12.92 0.30 -11.59
N GLY A 82 -14.19 0.40 -11.99
CA GLY A 82 -14.97 1.65 -11.92
C GLY A 82 -15.65 1.91 -10.58
N ILE A 83 -15.23 1.23 -9.50
CA ILE A 83 -15.90 1.39 -8.20
C ILE A 83 -15.76 2.80 -7.65
N THR A 84 -16.82 3.26 -6.99
CA THR A 84 -16.89 4.64 -6.44
C THR A 84 -17.21 4.68 -4.95
N ASP A 85 -17.75 3.59 -4.39
CA ASP A 85 -18.21 3.53 -3.00
C ASP A 85 -17.87 2.15 -2.36
N LEU A 86 -17.33 2.18 -1.14
CA LEU A 86 -17.02 1.00 -0.35
C LEU A 86 -18.07 0.72 0.74
N LYS A 87 -19.13 1.53 0.88
CA LYS A 87 -20.21 1.31 1.87
C LYS A 87 -20.77 -0.11 1.89
N PRO A 88 -20.92 -0.82 0.77
CA PRO A 88 -21.36 -2.21 0.80
C PRO A 88 -20.46 -3.15 1.63
N LEU A 89 -19.21 -2.77 1.88
CA LEU A 89 -18.27 -3.54 2.70
C LEU A 89 -18.40 -3.28 4.21
N ALA A 90 -19.28 -2.38 4.67
CA ALA A 90 -19.37 -1.95 6.08
C ALA A 90 -19.52 -3.12 7.09
N GLU A 91 -20.17 -4.20 6.68
CA GLU A 91 -20.41 -5.39 7.51
C GLU A 91 -19.39 -6.52 7.30
N CYS A 92 -18.44 -6.36 6.37
CA CYS A 92 -17.34 -7.29 6.11
C CYS A 92 -16.23 -7.18 7.18
N ARG A 93 -16.58 -7.28 8.46
CA ARG A 93 -15.68 -7.01 9.60
C ARG A 93 -14.51 -8.00 9.75
N LYS A 94 -14.57 -9.14 9.04
CA LYS A 94 -13.50 -10.16 8.99
C LYS A 94 -12.46 -9.90 7.90
N LEU A 95 -12.61 -8.84 7.10
CA LEU A 95 -11.69 -8.51 6.03
C LEU A 95 -10.28 -8.26 6.58
N ARG A 96 -9.29 -8.94 5.99
CA ARG A 96 -7.87 -8.88 6.37
C ARG A 96 -7.01 -8.26 5.30
N LYS A 97 -7.39 -8.40 4.04
CA LYS A 97 -6.71 -7.83 2.88
C LYS A 97 -7.74 -7.19 1.96
N LEU A 98 -7.49 -5.93 1.61
CA LEU A 98 -8.25 -5.19 0.63
C LEU A 98 -7.27 -4.55 -0.34
N ASP A 99 -7.39 -4.92 -1.61
CA ASP A 99 -6.55 -4.43 -2.69
C ASP A 99 -7.42 -3.69 -3.70
N LEU A 100 -7.16 -2.39 -3.87
CA LEU A 100 -7.94 -1.45 -4.68
C LEU A 100 -7.06 -0.75 -5.72
N TRP A 101 -5.94 -1.38 -6.12
CA TRP A 101 -5.00 -0.74 -7.03
C TRP A 101 -5.68 -0.31 -8.33
N ASN A 102 -5.51 0.97 -8.68
CA ASN A 102 -5.98 1.58 -9.91
C ASN A 102 -7.52 1.66 -9.98
N CYS A 103 -8.16 1.84 -8.82
CA CYS A 103 -9.55 2.25 -8.72
C CYS A 103 -9.63 3.79 -8.69
N GLU A 104 -9.30 4.43 -9.80
CA GLU A 104 -9.17 5.90 -9.91
C GLU A 104 -10.47 6.66 -9.58
N CYS A 105 -11.64 6.04 -9.75
CA CYS A 105 -12.93 6.65 -9.41
C CYS A 105 -13.26 6.62 -7.89
N LEU A 106 -12.44 5.97 -7.08
CA LEU A 106 -12.64 5.87 -5.64
C LEU A 106 -12.07 7.11 -4.91
N HIS A 107 -12.96 7.91 -4.32
CA HIS A 107 -12.59 9.16 -3.64
C HIS A 107 -12.69 9.11 -2.11
N SER A 108 -13.38 8.11 -1.56
CA SER A 108 -13.70 8.00 -0.14
C SER A 108 -13.54 6.58 0.37
N LEU A 109 -13.10 6.44 1.62
CA LEU A 109 -13.02 5.16 2.33
C LEU A 109 -14.26 4.87 3.20
N ALA A 110 -15.37 5.58 2.98
CA ALA A 110 -16.63 5.27 3.64
C ALA A 110 -17.03 3.81 3.38
N GLY A 111 -17.26 3.04 4.45
CA GLY A 111 -17.39 1.58 4.41
C GLY A 111 -16.30 0.84 5.18
N LEU A 112 -15.13 1.47 5.42
CA LEU A 112 -14.05 0.84 6.20
C LEU A 112 -14.21 0.98 7.73
N GLN A 113 -15.29 1.60 8.24
CA GLN A 113 -15.41 1.99 9.65
C GLN A 113 -15.30 0.81 10.63
N GLY A 114 -15.73 -0.38 10.21
CA GLY A 114 -15.76 -1.61 11.02
C GLY A 114 -14.59 -2.58 10.77
N MET A 115 -13.63 -2.25 9.90
CA MET A 115 -12.59 -3.20 9.44
C MET A 115 -11.39 -3.30 10.40
N THR A 116 -11.65 -3.63 11.66
CA THR A 116 -10.62 -3.70 12.71
C THR A 116 -9.63 -4.85 12.54
N CYS A 117 -9.95 -5.85 11.70
CA CYS A 117 -9.09 -6.98 11.37
C CYS A 117 -8.22 -6.76 10.13
N LEU A 118 -8.29 -5.60 9.49
CA LEU A 118 -7.56 -5.31 8.25
C LEU A 118 -6.05 -5.24 8.55
N THR A 119 -5.28 -6.03 7.82
CA THR A 119 -3.82 -6.14 7.96
C THR A 119 -3.07 -5.61 6.76
N LYS A 120 -3.69 -5.65 5.58
CA LYS A 120 -3.14 -5.10 4.33
C LYS A 120 -4.21 -4.27 3.65
N LEU A 121 -3.85 -3.05 3.28
CA LEU A 121 -4.67 -2.15 2.50
C LEU A 121 -3.82 -1.57 1.37
N ASP A 122 -4.23 -1.82 0.14
CA ASP A 122 -3.61 -1.23 -1.04
C ASP A 122 -4.58 -0.24 -1.68
N LEU A 123 -4.18 1.04 -1.72
CA LEU A 123 -4.90 2.14 -2.35
C LEU A 123 -4.09 2.75 -3.50
N THR A 124 -3.13 2.00 -4.04
CA THR A 124 -2.23 2.46 -5.10
C THR A 124 -3.02 3.03 -6.28
N GLU A 125 -2.65 4.22 -6.77
CA GLU A 125 -3.30 4.90 -7.90
C GLU A 125 -4.83 5.02 -7.72
N THR A 126 -5.27 5.42 -6.53
CA THR A 126 -6.66 5.83 -6.26
C THR A 126 -6.77 7.32 -6.04
N SER A 127 -7.98 7.89 -6.22
CA SER A 127 -8.25 9.32 -6.01
C SER A 127 -8.76 9.64 -4.61
N VAL A 128 -8.39 8.83 -3.60
CA VAL A 128 -8.84 9.02 -2.22
C VAL A 128 -8.27 10.33 -1.65
N ARG A 129 -9.16 11.18 -1.15
CA ARG A 129 -8.79 12.51 -0.59
C ARG A 129 -8.71 12.54 0.93
N ASP A 130 -9.37 11.59 1.59
CA ASP A 130 -9.42 11.49 3.04
C ASP A 130 -9.22 10.04 3.49
N ILE A 131 -8.15 9.83 4.26
CA ILE A 131 -7.83 8.55 4.90
C ILE A 131 -8.16 8.54 6.40
N SER A 132 -8.88 9.53 6.94
CA SER A 132 -9.18 9.66 8.37
C SER A 132 -9.80 8.40 9.01
N LEU A 133 -10.48 7.57 8.22
CA LEU A 133 -11.07 6.30 8.65
C LEU A 133 -10.03 5.20 8.92
N VAL A 134 -8.85 5.25 8.31
CA VAL A 134 -7.82 4.19 8.49
C VAL A 134 -7.33 4.11 9.93
N LYS A 135 -7.45 5.19 10.72
CA LYS A 135 -7.11 5.18 12.16
C LYS A 135 -7.84 4.13 13.00
N ARG A 136 -8.96 3.61 12.49
CA ARG A 136 -9.74 2.53 13.12
C ARG A 136 -9.15 1.14 12.84
N CYS A 137 -8.39 1.00 11.75
CA CYS A 137 -7.79 -0.25 11.28
C CYS A 137 -6.41 -0.47 11.92
N LYS A 138 -6.37 -0.57 13.25
CA LYS A 138 -5.11 -0.59 14.04
C LYS A 138 -4.21 -1.82 13.77
N GLN A 139 -4.72 -2.84 13.08
CA GLN A 139 -3.96 -4.05 12.74
C GLN A 139 -3.25 -3.96 11.38
N ILE A 140 -3.36 -2.83 10.66
CA ILE A 140 -2.68 -2.64 9.38
C ILE A 140 -1.17 -2.74 9.58
N LYS A 141 -0.57 -3.70 8.87
CA LYS A 141 0.87 -3.92 8.80
C LYS A 141 1.46 -3.41 7.50
N ASN A 142 0.70 -3.47 6.41
CA ASN A 142 1.12 -2.97 5.10
C ASN A 142 0.06 -2.01 4.55
N LEU A 143 0.47 -0.79 4.24
CA LEU A 143 -0.35 0.23 3.61
C LEU A 143 0.37 0.80 2.40
N SER A 144 -0.30 0.73 1.24
CA SER A 144 0.12 1.48 0.05
C SER A 144 -0.83 2.64 -0.18
N LEU A 145 -0.27 3.84 -0.28
CA LEU A 145 -0.90 5.07 -0.78
C LEU A 145 -0.13 5.59 -2.00
N PHE A 146 0.62 4.72 -2.68
CA PHE A 146 1.41 5.07 -3.85
C PHE A 146 0.50 5.76 -4.89
N GLY A 147 0.93 6.90 -5.43
CA GLY A 147 0.17 7.58 -6.48
C GLY A 147 -1.15 8.21 -6.03
N CYS A 148 -1.51 8.21 -4.74
CA CYS A 148 -2.66 8.96 -4.21
C CYS A 148 -2.39 10.48 -4.24
N SER A 149 -2.35 11.05 -5.44
CA SER A 149 -1.89 12.42 -5.70
C SER A 149 -2.88 13.51 -5.23
N GLU A 150 -4.12 13.13 -4.92
CA GLU A 150 -5.14 14.02 -4.36
C GLU A 150 -5.17 14.05 -2.83
N LEU A 151 -4.41 13.16 -2.16
CA LEU A 151 -4.37 13.09 -0.69
C LEU A 151 -3.47 14.18 -0.11
N LEU A 152 -4.01 14.96 0.83
CA LEU A 152 -3.32 16.11 1.45
C LEU A 152 -3.03 15.95 2.95
N CYS A 153 -3.77 15.10 3.66
CA CYS A 153 -3.63 14.91 5.11
C CYS A 153 -3.28 13.47 5.44
N PHE A 154 -2.21 13.28 6.23
CA PHE A 154 -1.64 11.98 6.58
C PHE A 154 -1.72 11.68 8.09
N ASP A 155 -2.28 12.58 8.90
CA ASP A 155 -2.27 12.49 10.37
C ASP A 155 -2.93 11.21 10.90
N ALA A 156 -3.87 10.64 10.15
CA ALA A 156 -4.51 9.37 10.50
C ALA A 156 -3.51 8.21 10.66
N LEU A 157 -2.37 8.29 9.98
CA LEU A 157 -1.33 7.26 9.98
C LEU A 157 -0.62 7.12 11.34
N GLN A 158 -0.61 8.17 12.18
CA GLN A 158 -0.01 8.12 13.52
C GLN A 158 -0.67 7.07 14.44
N HIS A 159 -1.86 6.60 14.09
CA HIS A 159 -2.60 5.60 14.86
C HIS A 159 -2.31 4.16 14.42
N LEU A 160 -1.53 3.96 13.35
CA LEU A 160 -1.20 2.65 12.78
C LEU A 160 0.11 2.13 13.38
N THR A 161 0.13 1.87 14.68
CA THR A 161 1.36 1.50 15.41
C THR A 161 1.90 0.09 15.08
N ALA A 162 1.10 -0.74 14.40
CA ALA A 162 1.50 -2.05 13.88
C ALA A 162 2.07 -2.01 12.45
N LEU A 163 2.23 -0.81 11.87
CA LEU A 163 2.67 -0.63 10.50
C LEU A 163 4.14 -1.05 10.34
N THR A 164 4.39 -1.92 9.37
CA THR A 164 5.71 -2.47 9.02
C THR A 164 6.17 -2.01 7.64
N GLY A 165 5.23 -1.86 6.70
CA GLY A 165 5.49 -1.36 5.35
C GLY A 165 4.55 -0.23 4.98
N LEU A 166 5.12 0.90 4.58
CA LEU A 166 4.38 2.08 4.17
C LEU A 166 4.92 2.63 2.84
N LEU A 167 4.07 2.67 1.82
CA LEU A 167 4.40 3.23 0.51
C LEU A 167 3.64 4.55 0.33
N LEU A 168 4.36 5.65 0.26
CA LEU A 168 3.83 7.02 0.06
C LEU A 168 4.37 7.66 -1.22
N SER A 169 5.07 6.90 -2.06
CA SER A 169 5.67 7.45 -3.27
C SER A 169 4.62 8.10 -4.18
N TYR A 170 5.01 9.16 -4.88
CA TYR A 170 4.11 9.96 -5.73
C TYR A 170 2.91 10.58 -4.99
N THR A 171 3.04 10.85 -3.69
CA THR A 171 2.05 11.63 -2.93
C THR A 171 2.51 13.06 -2.66
N LYS A 172 1.60 13.90 -2.13
CA LYS A 172 1.86 15.29 -1.74
C LYS A 172 2.29 15.45 -0.27
N VAL A 173 2.85 14.41 0.34
CA VAL A 173 3.32 14.45 1.73
C VAL A 173 4.43 15.51 1.89
N ARG A 174 4.29 16.39 2.89
CA ARG A 174 5.20 17.53 3.15
C ARG A 174 6.16 17.30 4.30
N ASP A 175 5.74 16.49 5.27
CA ASP A 175 6.52 16.00 6.38
C ASP A 175 6.02 14.61 6.77
N VAL A 176 6.83 13.88 7.52
CA VAL A 176 6.53 12.52 7.97
C VAL A 176 6.41 12.43 9.50
N GLN A 177 6.11 13.54 10.20
CA GLN A 177 6.11 13.57 11.68
C GLN A 177 5.13 12.57 12.31
N PHE A 178 4.03 12.25 11.61
CA PHE A 178 3.08 11.21 12.00
C PHE A 178 3.72 9.83 12.20
N LEU A 179 4.92 9.57 11.64
CA LEU A 179 5.63 8.31 11.81
C LEU A 179 6.26 8.13 13.20
N LYS A 180 6.28 9.16 14.04
CA LYS A 180 6.89 9.11 15.38
C LYS A 180 6.35 7.96 16.24
N GLU A 181 5.05 7.67 16.11
CA GLU A 181 4.37 6.60 16.85
C GLU A 181 4.43 5.23 16.13
N CYS A 182 4.89 5.20 14.87
CA CYS A 182 4.97 4.01 14.03
C CYS A 182 6.31 3.27 14.20
N GLY A 183 6.63 2.86 15.43
CA GLY A 183 7.94 2.30 15.79
C GLY A 183 8.28 0.92 15.17
N GLN A 184 7.36 0.30 14.43
CA GLN A 184 7.57 -1.02 13.79
C GLN A 184 7.87 -0.94 12.29
N ILE A 185 8.03 0.26 11.73
CA ILE A 185 8.26 0.42 10.29
C ILE A 185 9.62 -0.16 9.90
N GLU A 186 9.58 -1.13 8.99
CA GLU A 186 10.75 -1.78 8.39
C GLU A 186 10.98 -1.26 6.97
N THR A 187 9.91 -0.97 6.22
CA THR A 187 9.98 -0.49 4.84
C THR A 187 9.21 0.82 4.69
N LEU A 188 9.90 1.86 4.20
CA LEU A 188 9.30 3.16 3.91
C LEU A 188 9.70 3.62 2.50
N ALA A 189 8.70 3.85 1.65
CA ALA A 189 8.91 4.42 0.31
C ALA A 189 8.34 5.84 0.20
N LEU A 190 9.21 6.78 -0.16
CA LEU A 190 8.95 8.21 -0.29
C LEU A 190 9.40 8.74 -1.66
N SER A 191 9.71 7.85 -2.61
CA SER A 191 10.07 8.22 -3.98
C SER A 191 9.11 9.26 -4.58
N HIS A 192 9.63 10.28 -5.24
CA HIS A 192 8.86 11.34 -5.89
C HIS A 192 7.98 12.21 -4.95
N CYS A 193 8.16 12.14 -3.62
CA CYS A 193 7.55 13.10 -2.68
C CYS A 193 8.28 14.45 -2.73
N THR A 194 8.11 15.19 -3.82
CA THR A 194 8.88 16.42 -4.10
C THR A 194 8.56 17.58 -3.17
N GLU A 195 7.45 17.55 -2.44
CA GLU A 195 7.08 18.55 -1.43
C GLU A 195 7.64 18.22 -0.03
N LEU A 196 8.21 17.02 0.18
CA LEU A 196 8.73 16.56 1.46
C LEU A 196 10.01 17.32 1.84
N ARG A 197 10.00 18.00 3.00
CA ARG A 197 11.12 18.84 3.45
C ARG A 197 11.84 18.34 4.69
N SER A 198 11.20 17.53 5.52
CA SER A 198 11.74 17.08 6.81
C SER A 198 11.74 15.57 6.92
N PHE A 199 12.89 15.03 7.29
CA PHE A 199 13.15 13.60 7.49
C PHE A 199 13.57 13.28 8.93
N GLU A 200 13.64 14.29 9.81
CA GLU A 200 14.23 14.17 11.16
C GLU A 200 13.53 13.15 12.05
N VAL A 201 12.25 12.86 11.81
CA VAL A 201 11.50 11.86 12.57
C VAL A 201 12.04 10.43 12.37
N LEU A 202 12.71 10.16 11.24
CA LEU A 202 13.21 8.82 10.94
C LEU A 202 14.30 8.37 11.93
N GLN A 203 14.95 9.30 12.63
CA GLN A 203 15.90 8.98 13.71
C GLN A 203 15.24 8.21 14.88
N TYR A 204 13.91 8.27 15.01
CA TYR A 204 13.12 7.58 16.03
C TYR A 204 12.58 6.21 15.54
N ILE A 205 12.96 5.76 14.34
CA ILE A 205 12.51 4.50 13.73
C ILE A 205 13.73 3.55 13.58
N PRO A 206 14.19 2.92 14.68
CA PRO A 206 15.40 2.09 14.66
C PRO A 206 15.22 0.75 13.90
N THR A 207 13.97 0.37 13.62
CA THR A 207 13.53 -0.83 12.90
C THR A 207 13.62 -0.70 11.37
N LEU A 208 13.81 0.52 10.87
CA LEU A 208 13.83 0.81 9.44
C LEU A 208 14.96 0.03 8.76
N THR A 209 14.60 -0.83 7.81
CA THR A 209 15.50 -1.72 7.07
C THR A 209 15.64 -1.30 5.60
N ASN A 210 14.57 -0.77 5.02
CA ASN A 210 14.48 -0.35 3.63
C ASN A 210 13.94 1.08 3.56
N LEU A 211 14.71 2.00 2.97
CA LEU A 211 14.31 3.39 2.79
C LEU A 211 14.51 3.85 1.35
N ASP A 212 13.42 4.26 0.71
CA ASP A 212 13.39 4.70 -0.68
C ASP A 212 13.09 6.21 -0.76
N LEU A 213 14.10 7.00 -1.14
CA LEU A 213 14.08 8.48 -1.26
C LEU A 213 14.29 9.10 -2.67
N PRO A 214 14.40 8.38 -3.80
CA PRO A 214 14.54 8.96 -5.13
C PRO A 214 13.63 10.13 -5.42
N ASN A 215 14.16 11.12 -6.14
CA ASN A 215 13.40 12.32 -6.52
C ASN A 215 12.73 13.06 -5.33
N THR A 216 13.33 13.00 -4.14
CA THR A 216 12.98 13.86 -3.00
C THR A 216 13.98 15.02 -2.85
N ARG A 217 13.67 15.97 -1.95
CA ARG A 217 14.52 17.13 -1.63
C ARG A 217 15.48 16.89 -0.46
N VAL A 218 15.87 15.64 -0.24
CA VAL A 218 16.81 15.30 0.83
C VAL A 218 18.19 15.91 0.53
N LYS A 219 18.79 16.58 1.53
CA LYS A 219 20.10 17.27 1.40
C LYS A 219 21.22 16.60 2.16
N ASN A 220 20.93 16.10 3.35
CA ASN A 220 21.88 15.45 4.24
C ASN A 220 21.22 14.22 4.87
N LEU A 221 22.03 13.26 5.31
CA LEU A 221 21.55 11.96 5.79
C LEU A 221 21.73 11.78 7.30
N ARG A 222 21.93 12.86 8.06
CA ARG A 222 22.21 12.79 9.51
C ARG A 222 21.06 12.17 10.32
N PHE A 223 19.83 12.35 9.84
CA PHE A 223 18.63 11.74 10.41
C PHE A 223 18.69 10.20 10.42
N LEU A 224 19.54 9.57 9.59
CA LEU A 224 19.73 8.11 9.56
C LEU A 224 20.70 7.58 10.61
N SER A 225 21.40 8.44 11.36
CA SER A 225 22.45 8.03 12.29
C SER A 225 22.01 7.05 13.41
N LYS A 226 20.70 6.92 13.63
CA LYS A 226 20.09 5.99 14.61
C LYS A 226 19.37 4.80 13.97
N CYS A 227 19.23 4.75 12.64
CA CYS A 227 18.59 3.65 11.91
C CYS A 227 19.53 2.45 11.81
N ARG A 228 19.84 1.81 12.95
CA ARG A 228 20.88 0.78 13.04
C ARG A 228 20.61 -0.48 12.22
N GLN A 229 19.34 -0.74 11.90
CA GLN A 229 18.91 -1.89 11.10
C GLN A 229 18.79 -1.58 9.59
N LEU A 230 19.09 -0.35 9.16
CA LEU A 230 18.95 0.04 7.76
C LEU A 230 19.94 -0.74 6.89
N ARG A 231 19.40 -1.52 5.94
CA ARG A 231 20.15 -2.37 5.01
C ARG A 231 20.19 -1.79 3.61
N ASN A 232 19.08 -1.24 3.15
CA ASN A 232 18.93 -0.77 1.78
C ASN A 232 18.46 0.69 1.76
N LEU A 233 19.22 1.53 1.06
CA LEU A 233 18.94 2.95 0.89
C LEU A 233 18.97 3.33 -0.58
N TRP A 234 17.84 3.77 -1.13
CA TRP A 234 17.76 4.29 -2.50
C TRP A 234 17.82 5.81 -2.50
N LEU A 235 18.75 6.37 -3.27
CA LEU A 235 19.02 7.81 -3.41
C LEU A 235 19.17 8.24 -4.87
N TYR A 236 18.90 7.36 -5.84
CA TYR A 236 19.03 7.71 -7.25
C TYR A 236 18.14 8.94 -7.57
N PHE A 237 18.66 9.88 -8.35
CA PHE A 237 18.03 11.18 -8.62
C PHE A 237 17.83 12.13 -7.41
N CYS A 238 18.40 11.87 -6.24
CA CYS A 238 18.46 12.86 -5.14
C CYS A 238 19.55 13.92 -5.40
N ARG A 239 19.23 14.89 -6.26
CA ARG A 239 20.20 15.88 -6.77
C ARG A 239 20.77 16.85 -5.72
N GLU A 240 20.10 16.99 -4.57
CA GLU A 240 20.51 17.92 -3.51
C GLU A 240 21.40 17.27 -2.43
N VAL A 241 21.64 15.95 -2.50
CA VAL A 241 22.56 15.26 -1.60
C VAL A 241 23.99 15.51 -2.07
N CYS A 242 24.79 16.19 -1.26
CA CYS A 242 26.20 16.46 -1.57
C CYS A 242 27.18 15.60 -0.75
N SER A 243 26.70 14.90 0.28
CA SER A 243 27.55 14.13 1.19
C SER A 243 26.77 12.98 1.83
N LEU A 244 27.47 11.87 2.11
CA LEU A 244 26.92 10.71 2.82
C LEU A 244 27.10 10.76 4.35
N LYS A 245 27.52 11.91 4.90
CA LYS A 245 27.60 12.12 6.35
C LYS A 245 26.26 11.82 7.03
N GLY A 246 26.31 11.06 8.12
CA GLY A 246 25.15 10.51 8.82
C GLY A 246 25.05 8.99 8.72
N LEU A 247 25.65 8.38 7.69
CA LEU A 247 25.65 6.93 7.49
C LEU A 247 26.71 6.19 8.33
N GLU A 248 27.60 6.90 9.03
CA GLU A 248 28.61 6.29 9.91
C GLU A 248 27.96 5.48 11.05
N GLY A 249 26.79 5.94 11.52
CA GLY A 249 25.97 5.30 12.56
C GLY A 249 25.09 4.13 12.10
N VAL A 250 25.18 3.72 10.82
CA VAL A 250 24.35 2.68 10.22
C VAL A 250 25.21 1.44 9.91
N PRO A 251 25.42 0.52 10.87
CA PRO A 251 26.34 -0.61 10.72
C PRO A 251 25.86 -1.65 9.71
N GLU A 252 24.56 -1.90 9.62
CA GLU A 252 23.95 -2.96 8.78
C GLU A 252 23.71 -2.55 7.32
N LEU A 253 24.21 -1.39 6.89
CA LEU A 253 23.97 -0.89 5.53
C LEU A 253 24.68 -1.77 4.50
N HIS A 254 23.92 -2.47 3.67
CA HIS A 254 24.39 -3.41 2.66
C HIS A 254 24.40 -2.80 1.26
N HIS A 255 23.42 -1.95 0.94
CA HIS A 255 23.26 -1.36 -0.38
C HIS A 255 22.85 0.12 -0.29
N ILE A 256 23.59 0.97 -1.00
CA ILE A 256 23.18 2.34 -1.33
C ILE A 256 23.04 2.42 -2.85
N TYR A 257 21.82 2.59 -3.32
CA TYR A 257 21.52 2.73 -4.73
C TYR A 257 21.58 4.21 -5.12
N MET A 258 22.46 4.57 -6.04
CA MET A 258 22.61 5.96 -6.51
C MET A 258 22.88 6.00 -8.01
N SER A 259 22.49 7.10 -8.67
CA SER A 259 22.82 7.31 -10.07
C SER A 259 24.31 7.55 -10.27
N LYS A 260 24.84 7.22 -11.45
CA LYS A 260 26.25 7.43 -11.80
C LYS A 260 26.67 8.90 -11.60
N ASP A 261 25.86 9.85 -12.03
CA ASP A 261 26.15 11.29 -11.90
C ASP A 261 26.21 11.75 -10.43
N MET A 262 25.39 11.15 -9.56
CA MET A 262 25.41 11.44 -8.12
C MET A 262 26.72 10.94 -7.50
N ARG A 263 27.22 9.79 -7.93
CA ARG A 263 28.49 9.24 -7.45
C ARG A 263 29.67 10.17 -7.71
N GLU A 264 29.67 10.86 -8.85
CA GLU A 264 30.75 11.77 -9.25
C GLU A 264 30.73 13.08 -8.44
N SER A 265 29.56 13.48 -7.92
CA SER A 265 29.38 14.74 -7.19
C SER A 265 29.34 14.60 -5.67
N VAL A 266 29.00 13.42 -5.14
CA VAL A 266 28.85 13.20 -3.69
C VAL A 266 30.17 12.86 -3.00
N ASP A 267 30.45 13.55 -1.90
CA ASP A 267 31.55 13.19 -1.00
C ASP A 267 31.27 11.87 -0.25
N VAL A 268 31.99 10.83 -0.69
CA VAL A 268 32.00 9.49 -0.06
C VAL A 268 33.20 9.23 0.83
N GLY A 269 34.03 10.24 1.08
CA GLY A 269 35.07 10.24 2.12
C GLY A 269 34.50 9.96 3.51
N SER A 270 33.26 10.37 3.73
CA SER A 270 32.52 10.24 4.99
C SER A 270 32.17 8.80 5.38
N ILE A 271 32.08 7.86 4.44
CA ILE A 271 31.84 6.44 4.77
C ILE A 271 33.15 5.65 4.82
N PRO A 272 33.32 4.73 5.80
CA PRO A 272 34.49 3.86 5.88
C PRO A 272 34.76 3.15 4.55
N LEU A 273 36.04 2.97 4.19
CA LEU A 273 36.44 2.33 2.92
C LEU A 273 35.77 0.96 2.71
N ALA A 274 35.65 0.15 3.77
CA ALA A 274 34.98 -1.15 3.75
C ALA A 274 33.50 -1.07 3.32
N LYS A 275 32.86 0.07 3.54
CA LYS A 275 31.47 0.33 3.15
C LYS A 275 31.35 0.89 1.74
N ARG A 276 32.42 1.24 1.03
CA ARG A 276 32.31 1.80 -0.34
C ARG A 276 31.85 0.77 -1.39
N ALA A 277 31.97 -0.52 -1.09
CA ALA A 277 31.49 -1.61 -1.96
C ALA A 277 29.95 -1.73 -1.99
N ILE A 278 29.24 -1.03 -1.10
CA ILE A 278 27.77 -1.07 -1.03
C ILE A 278 27.10 -0.19 -2.08
N LEU A 279 27.88 0.56 -2.85
CA LEU A 279 27.37 1.46 -3.88
C LEU A 279 26.89 0.64 -5.08
N VAL A 280 25.58 0.70 -5.34
CA VAL A 280 24.95 0.07 -6.48
C VAL A 280 24.54 1.17 -7.46
N TYR A 281 24.98 1.04 -8.71
CA TYR A 281 24.73 2.02 -9.74
C TYR A 281 23.59 1.56 -10.65
N ASP A 282 22.61 2.43 -10.86
CA ASP A 282 21.67 2.27 -11.96
C ASP A 282 22.30 2.82 -13.26
N LYS A 283 21.92 2.25 -14.40
CA LYS A 283 22.49 2.58 -15.72
C LYS A 283 22.01 3.93 -16.26
#